data_AF-A0AAD9U282-F1
#
_entry.id   AF-A0AAD9U282-F1
#
_cell.length_a   1.000
_cell.length_b   1.000
_cell.length_c   1.000
_cell.angle_alpha   90.00
_cell.angle_beta   90.00
_cell.angle_gamma   90.00
#
_symmetry.space_group_name_H-M   'P 1'
#
loop_
_entity.id
_entity.type
_entity.pdbx_description
1 polymer ?
#
loop_
_entity_poly.entity_id
_entity_poly.type
_entity_poly.pdbx_seq_one_letter_code
_entity_poly.pdbx_strand_id
1 'polypeptide(L)'
;SDTDTNSERPPTVIVRSRPYIELHSGIIELQQGKLFNDVNHFRQILCEFTIQKGFAINRVKNESRRVTVKCKVEDCTWRIHISPTADGLTYKIKSYNGEQTCQKLTKNKEANTTWIANRYGSLIRSNPDMKISLSATNLRQKYG
;
A
#
# COMPACT_ATOMS: atom_id res chain seq x y z
N SER A 1 25.29 -27.34 33.92
CA SER A 1 23.88 -26.89 33.94
C SER A 1 23.77 -25.91 32.81
N ASP A 2 23.47 -26.42 31.62
CA ASP A 2 23.50 -25.63 30.40
C ASP A 2 22.15 -25.84 29.71
N THR A 3 21.28 -24.86 29.90
CA THR A 3 19.99 -24.80 29.22
C THR A 3 20.23 -24.42 27.77
N ASP A 4 20.30 -25.41 26.89
CA ASP A 4 20.19 -25.21 25.45
C ASP A 4 18.84 -24.56 25.15
N THR A 5 18.88 -23.26 24.88
CA THR A 5 17.72 -22.51 24.41
C THR A 5 17.54 -22.86 22.94
N ASN A 6 16.79 -23.93 22.66
CA ASN A 6 16.41 -24.32 21.31
C ASN A 6 15.59 -23.18 20.68
N SER A 7 16.25 -22.28 19.96
CA SER A 7 15.64 -21.21 19.18
C SER A 7 15.08 -21.82 17.90
N GLU A 8 13.98 -22.56 18.03
CA GLU A 8 13.23 -23.02 16.88
C GLU A 8 12.69 -21.81 16.13
N ARG A 9 13.18 -21.62 14.91
CA ARG A 9 12.70 -20.58 14.00
C ARG A 9 11.22 -20.85 13.73
N PRO A 10 10.33 -19.86 13.91
CA PRO A 10 8.91 -20.06 13.67
C PRO A 10 8.66 -20.56 12.24
N PRO A 11 7.65 -21.41 12.02
CA PRO A 11 7.32 -21.92 10.69
C PRO A 11 7.00 -20.77 9.72
N THR A 12 7.54 -20.86 8.51
CA THR A 12 7.36 -19.89 7.43
C THR A 12 5.89 -19.77 7.03
N VAL A 13 5.32 -18.57 7.13
CA VAL A 13 3.95 -18.31 6.65
C VAL A 13 4.03 -17.84 5.20
N ILE A 14 3.53 -18.63 4.24
CA ILE A 14 3.40 -18.18 2.85
C ILE A 14 1.96 -17.68 2.65
N VAL A 15 1.80 -16.37 2.43
CA VAL A 15 0.49 -15.79 2.14
C VAL A 15 0.12 -16.09 0.68
N ARG A 16 -0.92 -16.90 0.46
CA ARG A 16 -1.39 -17.28 -0.89
C ARG A 16 -2.62 -16.48 -1.35
N SER A 17 -3.27 -15.75 -0.45
CA SER A 17 -4.45 -14.93 -0.74
C SER A 17 -4.09 -13.46 -0.93
N ARG A 18 -5.03 -12.66 -1.47
CA ARG A 18 -4.84 -11.21 -1.56
C ARG A 18 -4.72 -10.62 -0.15
N PRO A 19 -3.68 -9.83 0.14
CA PRO A 19 -3.42 -9.32 1.49
C PRO A 19 -4.21 -8.04 1.83
N TYR A 20 -5.23 -7.71 1.03
CA TYR A 20 -6.15 -6.59 1.19
C TYR A 20 -7.54 -7.03 0.75
N ILE A 21 -8.56 -6.26 1.14
CA ILE A 21 -9.94 -6.48 0.69
C ILE A 21 -10.14 -5.64 -0.57
N GLU A 22 -10.70 -6.25 -1.62
CA GLU A 22 -11.13 -5.54 -2.82
C GLU A 22 -12.64 -5.70 -2.93
N LEU A 23 -13.36 -4.58 -2.85
CA LEU A 23 -14.81 -4.56 -3.00
C LEU A 23 -15.18 -4.79 -4.48
N HIS A 24 -16.44 -5.15 -4.75
CA HIS A 24 -16.95 -5.34 -6.12
C HIS A 24 -16.75 -4.10 -7.03
N SER A 25 -16.57 -2.92 -6.44
CA SER A 25 -16.26 -1.66 -7.12
C SER A 25 -14.77 -1.45 -7.45
N GLY A 26 -13.88 -2.39 -7.11
CA GLY A 26 -12.42 -2.26 -7.25
C GLY A 26 -11.77 -1.35 -6.20
N ILE A 27 -12.52 -1.00 -5.15
CA ILE A 27 -12.03 -0.22 -4.01
C ILE A 27 -11.18 -1.11 -3.11
N ILE A 28 -9.97 -0.64 -2.80
CA ILE A 28 -9.05 -1.28 -1.87
C ILE A 28 -9.40 -0.85 -0.45
N GLU A 29 -9.48 -1.83 0.45
CA GLU A 29 -9.54 -1.61 1.89
C GLU A 29 -8.37 -2.32 2.59
N LEU A 30 -7.66 -1.54 3.41
CA LEU A 30 -6.58 -2.03 4.26
C LEU A 30 -7.14 -2.44 5.61
N GLN A 31 -6.60 -3.51 6.20
CA GLN A 31 -7.04 -4.03 7.48
C GLN A 31 -5.86 -4.40 8.35
N GLN A 32 -5.93 -4.09 9.64
CA GLN A 32 -4.95 -4.53 10.62
C GLN A 32 -4.84 -6.06 10.61
N GLY A 33 -3.62 -6.56 10.77
CA GLY A 33 -3.34 -7.98 10.87
C GLY A 33 -3.09 -8.70 9.54
N LYS A 34 -3.38 -8.08 8.39
CA LYS A 34 -3.06 -8.66 7.08
C LYS A 34 -1.54 -8.80 6.88
N LEU A 35 -1.17 -9.85 6.16
CA LEU A 35 0.22 -10.26 5.92
C LEU A 35 0.57 -10.09 4.45
N PHE A 36 1.75 -9.59 4.16
CA PHE A 36 2.31 -9.42 2.82
C PHE A 36 3.62 -10.21 2.75
N ASN A 37 3.86 -10.91 1.63
CA ASN A 37 5.15 -11.58 1.39
C ASN A 37 6.25 -10.58 0.97
N ASP A 38 5.86 -9.40 0.49
CA ASP A 38 6.78 -8.38 -0.01
C ASP A 38 6.31 -6.98 0.42
N VAL A 39 7.22 -6.23 1.03
CA VAL A 39 6.99 -4.85 1.46
C VAL A 39 6.83 -3.89 0.28
N ASN A 40 7.41 -4.18 -0.88
CA ASN A 40 7.23 -3.35 -2.08
C ASN A 40 5.83 -3.52 -2.66
N HIS A 41 5.29 -4.74 -2.68
CA HIS A 41 3.89 -4.96 -2.99
C HIS A 41 2.97 -4.18 -2.03
N PHE A 42 3.26 -4.16 -0.72
CA PHE A 42 2.52 -3.29 0.21
C PHE A 42 2.61 -1.80 -0.17
N ARG A 43 3.79 -1.29 -0.53
CA ARG A 43 3.95 0.11 -0.95
C ARG A 43 3.09 0.45 -2.19
N GLN A 44 2.97 -0.47 -3.13
CA GLN A 44 2.11 -0.31 -4.32
C GLN A 44 0.62 -0.25 -3.95
N ILE A 45 0.15 -1.19 -3.11
CA ILE A 45 -1.24 -1.22 -2.64
C ILE A 45 -1.57 0.02 -1.81
N LEU A 46 -0.64 0.46 -0.95
CA LEU A 46 -0.79 1.69 -0.18
C LEU A 46 -0.94 2.91 -1.09
N CYS A 47 -0.15 3.00 -2.16
CA CYS A 47 -0.24 4.07 -3.13
C CYS A 47 -1.63 4.11 -3.79
N GLU A 48 -2.10 2.98 -4.32
CA GLU A 48 -3.44 2.84 -4.91
C GLU A 48 -4.55 3.23 -3.91
N PHE A 49 -4.48 2.72 -2.68
CA PHE A 49 -5.41 3.08 -1.61
C PHE A 49 -5.49 4.59 -1.36
N THR A 50 -4.34 5.26 -1.22
CA THR A 50 -4.30 6.72 -0.95
C THR A 50 -4.85 7.56 -2.10
N ILE A 51 -4.69 7.09 -3.34
CA ILE A 51 -5.24 7.74 -4.54
C ILE A 51 -6.75 7.56 -4.58
N GLN A 52 -7.26 6.34 -4.34
CA GLN A 52 -8.70 6.06 -4.31
C GLN A 52 -9.43 6.82 -3.19
N LYS A 53 -8.81 6.92 -2.01
CA LYS A 53 -9.35 7.68 -0.87
C LYS A 53 -9.16 9.20 -1.01
N GLY A 54 -8.21 9.62 -1.84
CA GLY A 54 -7.97 11.02 -2.17
C GLY A 54 -7.26 11.79 -1.05
N PHE A 55 -6.16 11.28 -0.50
CA PHE A 55 -5.39 12.03 0.50
C PHE A 55 -3.88 11.84 0.32
N ALA A 56 -3.11 12.84 0.73
CA ALA A 56 -1.65 12.78 0.70
C ALA A 56 -1.11 12.16 1.98
N ILE A 57 -0.01 11.44 1.84
CA ILE A 57 0.68 10.78 2.94
C ILE A 57 2.04 11.39 3.23
N ASN A 58 2.47 11.28 4.49
CA ASN A 58 3.83 11.53 4.92
C ASN A 58 4.47 10.21 5.39
N ARG A 59 5.64 9.89 4.84
CA ARG A 59 6.40 8.67 5.19
C ARG A 59 7.26 8.97 6.41
N VAL A 60 6.75 8.63 7.60
CA VAL A 60 7.39 8.93 8.90
C VAL A 60 8.68 8.14 9.09
N LYS A 61 8.63 6.85 8.76
CA LYS A 61 9.80 5.97 8.73
C LYS A 61 9.64 5.02 7.56
N ASN A 62 10.50 5.15 6.56
CA ASN A 62 10.62 4.23 5.44
C ASN A 62 12.01 3.61 5.48
N GLU A 63 12.22 2.72 6.45
CA GLU A 63 13.37 1.83 6.45
C GLU A 63 13.16 0.77 5.37
N SER A 64 14.23 0.11 4.92
CA SER A 64 14.15 -0.92 3.86
C SER A 64 13.02 -1.93 4.12
N ARG A 65 12.85 -2.34 5.39
CA ARG A 65 11.92 -3.39 5.83
C ARG A 65 10.71 -2.90 6.65
N ARG A 66 10.63 -1.61 7.02
CA ARG A 66 9.53 -1.09 7.86
C ARG A 66 8.92 0.14 7.21
N VAL A 67 7.59 0.18 7.17
CA VAL A 67 6.87 1.31 6.58
C VAL A 67 5.90 1.86 7.62
N THR A 68 6.12 3.11 8.02
CA THR A 68 5.20 3.89 8.85
C THR A 68 4.79 5.11 8.07
N VAL A 69 3.48 5.25 7.88
CA VAL A 69 2.91 6.31 7.07
C VAL A 69 1.74 6.92 7.82
N LYS A 70 1.64 8.25 7.79
CA LYS A 70 0.51 9.00 8.32
C LYS A 70 -0.07 9.90 7.23
N CYS A 71 -1.28 10.40 7.42
CA CYS A 71 -1.77 11.47 6.56
C CYS A 71 -0.84 12.69 6.66
N LYS A 72 -0.71 13.44 5.58
CA LYS A 72 0.12 14.65 5.53
C LYS A 72 -0.48 15.81 6.33
N VAL A 73 -1.80 15.83 6.52
CA VAL A 73 -2.50 16.82 7.35
C VAL A 73 -2.22 16.52 8.82
N GLU A 74 -1.79 17.52 9.59
CA GLU A 74 -1.27 17.32 10.96
C GLU A 74 -2.30 16.74 11.92
N ASP A 75 -3.55 17.20 11.86
CA ASP A 75 -4.65 16.76 12.74
C ASP A 75 -5.42 15.55 12.21
N CYS A 76 -4.95 14.92 11.14
CA CYS A 76 -5.58 13.73 10.62
C CYS A 76 -5.12 12.49 11.39
N THR A 77 -6.10 11.73 11.89
CA THR A 77 -5.85 10.55 12.72
C THR A 77 -5.38 9.34 11.92
N TRP A 78 -5.51 9.39 10.58
CA TRP A 78 -5.14 8.29 9.69
C TRP A 78 -3.66 7.94 9.78
N ARG A 79 -3.35 6.68 10.08
CA ARG A 79 -1.98 6.18 10.23
C ARG A 79 -1.91 4.67 10.02
N ILE A 80 -0.85 4.20 9.38
CA ILE A 80 -0.56 2.78 9.21
C ILE A 80 0.90 2.45 9.51
N HIS A 81 1.12 1.28 10.11
CA HIS A 81 2.44 0.72 10.34
C HIS A 81 2.50 -0.75 9.94
N ILE A 82 3.49 -1.09 9.13
CA ILE A 82 3.84 -2.45 8.76
C ILE A 82 5.31 -2.72 9.07
N SER A 83 5.58 -3.93 9.56
CA SER A 83 6.92 -4.41 9.88
C SER A 83 7.06 -5.89 9.50
N PRO A 84 8.29 -6.42 9.39
CA PRO A 84 8.49 -7.85 9.26
C PRO A 84 7.87 -8.60 10.45
N THR A 85 7.47 -9.85 10.24
CA THR A 85 7.12 -10.76 11.33
C THR A 85 8.35 -11.49 11.85
N ALA A 86 8.17 -12.32 12.88
CA ALA A 86 9.25 -13.10 13.49
C ALA A 86 9.87 -14.11 12.51
N ASP A 87 9.14 -14.53 11.47
CA ASP A 87 9.69 -15.40 10.42
C ASP A 87 10.74 -14.69 9.54
N GLY A 88 10.79 -13.35 9.57
CA GLY A 88 11.67 -12.53 8.73
C GLY A 88 11.32 -12.51 7.24
N LEU A 89 10.29 -13.24 6.82
CA LEU A 89 9.88 -13.47 5.43
C LEU A 89 8.61 -12.71 5.08
N THR A 90 7.68 -12.57 6.03
CA THR A 90 6.42 -11.84 5.84
C THR A 90 6.42 -10.50 6.57
N TYR A 91 5.51 -9.64 6.16
CA TYR A 91 5.29 -8.31 6.71
C TYR A 91 3.85 -8.17 7.16
N LYS A 92 3.59 -7.71 8.39
CA LYS A 92 2.24 -7.59 8.96
C LYS A 92 1.86 -6.13 9.17
N ILE A 93 0.64 -5.76 8.80
CA ILE A 93 0.04 -4.49 9.25
C ILE A 93 -0.19 -4.60 10.77
N LYS A 94 0.74 -4.02 11.55
CA LYS A 94 0.76 -4.14 13.01
C LYS A 94 -0.19 -3.16 13.69
N SER A 95 -0.27 -1.94 13.16
CA SER A 95 -1.25 -0.94 13.60
C SER A 95 -1.85 -0.23 12.39
N TYR A 96 -3.15 0.04 12.48
CA TYR A 96 -3.88 0.76 11.45
C TYR A 96 -4.99 1.57 12.11
N ASN A 97 -4.92 2.89 11.96
CA ASN A 97 -6.05 3.78 12.15
C ASN A 97 -6.55 4.21 10.77
N GLY A 98 -7.71 3.66 10.37
CA GLY A 98 -8.32 3.90 9.07
C GLY A 98 -9.23 5.12 9.02
N GLU A 99 -9.49 5.76 10.16
CA GLU A 99 -10.33 6.95 10.21
C GLU A 99 -9.62 8.13 9.52
N GLN A 100 -10.33 8.81 8.63
CA GLN A 100 -9.86 10.02 8.00
C GLN A 100 -10.72 11.19 8.46
N THR A 101 -10.10 12.16 9.12
CA THR A 101 -10.74 13.41 9.53
C THR A 101 -10.40 14.57 8.61
N CYS A 102 -9.50 14.39 7.64
CA CYS A 102 -9.09 15.40 6.68
C CYS A 102 -10.00 15.45 5.44
N GLN A 103 -10.07 16.63 4.80
CA GLN A 103 -10.73 16.78 3.51
C GLN A 103 -10.00 16.00 2.40
N LYS A 104 -10.77 15.51 1.43
CA LYS A 104 -10.23 14.84 0.24
C LYS A 104 -9.52 15.86 -0.65
N LEU A 105 -8.35 15.47 -1.15
CA LEU A 105 -7.60 16.19 -2.15
C LEU A 105 -8.21 15.97 -3.53
N THR A 106 -8.21 17.04 -4.33
CA THR A 106 -8.53 16.99 -5.76
C THR A 106 -7.36 16.49 -6.61
N LYS A 107 -6.13 16.54 -6.08
CA LYS A 107 -4.87 16.16 -6.74
C LYS A 107 -3.97 15.40 -5.79
N ASN A 108 -3.49 14.22 -6.18
CA ASN A 108 -2.64 13.38 -5.34
C ASN A 108 -1.27 13.13 -5.99
N LYS A 109 -0.19 13.62 -5.35
CA LYS A 109 1.19 13.42 -5.82
C LYS A 109 1.61 11.95 -5.92
N GLU A 110 0.91 11.05 -5.24
CA GLU A 110 1.12 9.61 -5.35
C GLU A 110 0.68 9.07 -6.73
N ALA A 111 -0.28 9.73 -7.42
CA ALA A 111 -0.71 9.40 -8.78
C ALA A 111 0.25 9.93 -9.86
N ASN A 112 1.53 9.65 -9.67
CA ASN A 112 2.60 10.02 -10.59
C ASN A 112 2.73 9.01 -11.75
N THR A 113 3.70 9.23 -12.65
CA THR A 113 3.88 8.36 -13.84
C THR A 113 4.25 6.94 -13.49
N THR A 114 4.98 6.72 -12.40
CA THR A 114 5.29 5.37 -11.92
C THR A 114 4.02 4.63 -11.52
N TRP A 115 3.11 5.30 -10.79
CA TRP A 115 1.81 4.72 -10.46
C TRP A 115 0.98 4.42 -11.72
N ILE A 116 0.91 5.38 -12.66
CA ILE A 116 0.19 5.20 -13.94
C ILE A 116 0.74 4.00 -14.72
N ALA A 117 2.06 3.89 -14.86
CA ALA A 117 2.69 2.79 -15.58
C ALA A 117 2.46 1.44 -14.90
N ASN A 118 2.49 1.38 -13.57
CA ASN A 118 2.23 0.15 -12.82
C ASN A 118 0.76 -0.29 -12.91
N ARG A 119 -0.18 0.66 -12.83
CA ARG A 119 -1.63 0.37 -12.83
C ARG A 119 -2.18 0.10 -14.23
N TYR A 120 -1.80 0.92 -15.21
CA TYR A 120 -2.39 0.92 -16.55
C TYR A 120 -1.42 0.50 -17.65
N GLY A 121 -0.12 0.38 -17.38
CA GLY A 121 0.88 0.12 -18.42
C GLY A 121 0.62 -1.17 -19.20
N SER A 122 0.22 -2.26 -18.53
CA SER A 122 -0.14 -3.51 -19.23
C SER A 122 -1.41 -3.35 -20.06
N LEU A 123 -2.43 -2.65 -19.55
CA LEU A 123 -3.68 -2.42 -20.27
C LEU A 123 -3.46 -1.53 -21.52
N ILE A 124 -2.63 -0.50 -21.40
CA ILE A 124 -2.25 0.39 -22.52
C ILE A 124 -1.45 -0.38 -23.59
N ARG A 125 -0.57 -1.31 -23.18
CA ARG A 125 0.18 -2.14 -24.12
C ARG A 125 -0.70 -3.15 -24.86
N SER A 126 -1.66 -3.74 -24.15
CA SER A 126 -2.54 -4.77 -24.72
C SER A 126 -3.67 -4.18 -25.57
N ASN A 127 -4.11 -2.94 -25.30
CA ASN A 127 -5.23 -2.30 -26.00
C ASN A 127 -4.84 -0.90 -26.50
N PRO A 128 -4.25 -0.80 -27.71
CA PRO A 128 -3.80 0.47 -28.30
C PRO A 128 -4.92 1.51 -28.47
N ASP A 129 -6.17 1.07 -28.64
CA ASP A 129 -7.33 1.96 -28.83
C ASP A 129 -7.74 2.68 -27.53
N MET A 130 -7.37 2.14 -26.36
CA MET A 130 -7.60 2.80 -25.06
C MET A 130 -6.57 3.90 -24.76
N LYS A 131 -5.56 4.09 -25.62
CA LYS A 131 -4.39 4.96 -25.39
C LYS A 131 -4.74 6.43 -25.23
N ILE A 132 -5.86 6.91 -25.80
CA ILE A 132 -6.32 8.29 -25.63
C ILE A 132 -6.93 8.47 -24.23
N SER A 133 -7.91 7.64 -23.84
CA SER A 133 -8.58 7.72 -22.53
C SER A 133 -7.64 7.45 -21.35
N LEU A 134 -6.73 6.48 -21.51
CA LEU A 134 -5.72 6.11 -20.50
C LEU A 134 -4.35 6.76 -20.75
N SER A 135 -4.29 7.82 -21.57
CA SER A 135 -3.02 8.53 -21.77
C SER A 135 -2.47 9.01 -20.43
N ALA A 136 -1.15 8.99 -20.26
CA ALA A 136 -0.52 9.46 -19.03
C ALA A 136 -0.93 10.91 -18.69
N THR A 137 -1.21 11.73 -19.71
CA THR A 137 -1.75 13.10 -19.56
C THR A 137 -3.13 13.10 -18.91
N ASN A 138 -4.08 12.29 -19.42
CA ASN A 138 -5.44 12.24 -18.87
C ASN A 138 -5.48 11.65 -17.45
N LEU A 139 -4.69 10.61 -17.20
CA LEU A 139 -4.59 10.01 -15.87
C LEU A 139 -3.93 10.95 -14.86
N ARG A 140 -2.90 11.72 -15.27
CA ARG A 140 -2.34 12.80 -14.45
C ARG A 140 -3.36 13.91 -14.19
N GLN A 141 -4.16 14.31 -15.17
CA GLN A 141 -5.18 15.34 -14.97
C GLN A 141 -6.29 14.88 -14.00
N LYS A 142 -6.65 13.59 -14.06
CA LYS A 142 -7.72 13.01 -13.24
C LYS A 142 -7.30 12.69 -11.81
N TYR A 143 -6.06 12.26 -11.59
CA TYR A 143 -5.61 11.73 -10.29
C TYR A 143 -4.41 12.48 -9.69
N GLY A 144 -3.59 13.16 -10.51
CA GLY A 144 -2.32 13.79 -10.13
C GLY A 144 -2.43 15.21 -9.60
#